data_AF-I1YEM8-F1
#
_entry.id   AF-I1YEM8-F1
#
_cell.length_a   1.000
_cell.length_b   1.000
_cell.length_c   1.000
_cell.angle_alpha   90.00
_cell.angle_beta   90.00
_cell.angle_gamma   90.00
#
_symmetry.space_group_name_H-M   'P 1'
#
loop_
_entity.id
_entity.type
_entity.pdbx_description
1 polymer ?
#
loop_
_entity_poly.entity_id
_entity_poly.type
_entity_poly.pdbx_seq_one_letter_code
_entity_poly.pdbx_strand_id
1 'polypeptide(L)'
;MCINLWHRREIEQAWLETLTHQPAEFSPSAEHQAIILEALHEVGMMLLELPTNAAKAFLLAEACQMTQKEVAHELGVSTRMVRKYLAQAMLQCMLLEARHTASHLSVSEFPHES
;
A
#
# COMPACT_ATOMS: atom_id res chain seq x y z
N MET A 1 -12.79 -11.79 9.58
CA MET A 1 -12.58 -10.34 9.52
C MET A 1 -12.06 -9.83 10.89
N CYS A 2 -10.89 -10.27 11.34
CA CYS A 2 -10.25 -9.83 12.60
C CYS A 2 -8.73 -9.63 12.49
N ILE A 3 -8.10 -10.17 11.44
CA ILE A 3 -6.64 -10.09 11.22
C ILE A 3 -6.21 -8.64 10.94
N ASN A 4 -7.03 -7.85 10.24
CA ASN A 4 -6.71 -6.45 9.92
C ASN A 4 -6.66 -5.51 11.15
N LEU A 5 -7.46 -5.76 12.20
CA LEU A 5 -7.48 -4.87 13.37
C LEU A 5 -6.31 -5.13 14.32
N TRP A 6 -5.90 -6.39 14.43
CA TRP A 6 -4.80 -6.78 15.31
C TRP A 6 -3.45 -6.36 14.72
N HIS A 7 -3.24 -6.60 13.43
CA HIS A 7 -2.05 -6.14 12.72
C HIS A 7 -1.96 -4.61 12.67
N ARG A 8 -3.10 -3.91 12.51
CA ARG A 8 -3.13 -2.44 12.57
C ARG A 8 -2.70 -1.92 13.94
N ARG A 9 -3.13 -2.56 15.03
CA ARG A 9 -2.72 -2.17 16.39
C ARG A 9 -1.26 -2.45 16.68
N GLU A 10 -0.72 -3.57 16.21
CA GLU A 10 0.72 -3.87 16.36
C GLU A 10 1.57 -2.88 15.56
N ILE A 11 1.17 -2.54 14.33
CA ILE A 11 1.85 -1.52 13.52
C ILE A 11 1.76 -0.14 14.21
N GLU A 12 0.59 0.23 14.72
CA GLU A 12 0.38 1.51 15.40
C GLU A 12 1.18 1.60 16.71
N GLN A 13 1.27 0.50 17.47
CA GLN A 13 2.11 0.43 18.66
C GLN A 13 3.60 0.49 18.32
N ALA A 14 4.08 -0.28 17.34
CA ALA A 14 5.47 -0.22 16.91
C ALA A 14 5.83 1.17 16.37
N TRP A 15 4.91 1.83 15.67
CA TRP A 15 5.06 3.20 15.20
C TRP A 15 5.15 4.21 16.35
N LEU A 16 4.23 4.12 17.33
CA LEU A 16 4.25 4.95 18.54
C LEU A 16 5.54 4.75 19.34
N GLU A 17 5.98 3.50 19.53
CA GLU A 17 7.23 3.16 20.20
C GLU A 17 8.43 3.78 19.49
N THR A 18 8.46 3.71 18.15
CA THR A 18 9.50 4.33 17.31
C THR A 18 9.52 5.84 17.47
N LEU A 19 8.34 6.50 17.49
CA LEU A 19 8.22 7.95 17.69
C LEU A 19 8.69 8.38 19.10
N THR A 20 8.46 7.58 20.14
CA THR A 20 8.97 7.87 21.50
C THR A 20 10.49 7.88 21.59
N HIS A 21 11.17 7.17 20.69
CA HIS A 21 12.63 7.07 20.66
C HIS A 21 13.29 7.93 19.56
N GLN A 22 12.50 8.68 18.78
CA GLN A 22 13.03 9.46 17.66
C GLN A 22 13.52 10.85 18.12
N PRO A 23 14.77 11.22 17.84
CA PRO A 23 15.24 12.59 18.06
C PRO A 23 14.42 13.56 17.19
N ALA A 24 13.99 14.69 17.76
CA ALA A 24 13.19 15.70 17.06
C ALA A 24 13.82 16.22 15.75
N GLU A 25 15.14 16.06 15.59
CA GLU A 25 15.90 16.44 14.38
C GLU A 25 15.58 15.61 13.13
N PHE A 26 14.99 14.42 13.27
CA PHE A 26 14.60 13.57 12.14
C PHE A 26 13.08 13.44 11.99
N SER A 27 12.29 14.25 12.70
CA SER A 27 10.84 14.25 12.53
C SER A 27 10.47 14.88 11.18
N PRO A 28 9.81 14.15 10.27
CA PRO A 28 9.26 14.75 9.06
C PRO A 28 8.33 15.92 9.42
N SER A 29 8.28 16.95 8.58
CA SER A 29 7.34 18.07 8.78
C SER A 29 5.90 17.55 8.78
N ALA A 30 4.97 18.33 9.35
CA ALA A 30 3.56 17.97 9.36
C ALA A 30 3.02 17.75 7.92
N GLU A 31 3.47 18.54 6.93
CA GLU A 31 3.07 18.31 5.54
C GLU A 31 3.65 16.99 5.00
N HIS A 32 4.91 16.69 5.30
CA HIS A 32 5.56 15.46 4.83
C HIS A 32 4.91 14.22 5.44
N GLN A 33 4.50 14.29 6.71
CA GLN A 33 3.72 13.24 7.36
C GLN A 33 2.35 13.03 6.70
N ALA A 34 1.66 14.13 6.35
CA ALA A 34 0.38 14.06 5.67
C ALA A 34 0.51 13.36 4.30
N ILE A 35 1.54 13.70 3.51
CA ILE A 35 1.81 13.07 2.20
C ILE A 35 2.02 11.55 2.36
N ILE A 36 2.83 11.13 3.34
CA ILE A 36 3.08 9.70 3.60
C ILE A 36 1.78 8.98 3.97
N LEU A 37 0.97 9.57 4.87
CA LEU A 37 -0.29 8.98 5.31
C LEU A 37 -1.32 8.90 4.19
N GLU A 38 -1.38 9.92 3.33
CA GLU A 38 -2.26 9.95 2.16
C GLU A 38 -1.88 8.83 1.17
N ALA A 39 -0.58 8.71 0.83
CA ALA A 39 -0.09 7.63 -0.03
C ALA A 39 -0.39 6.24 0.53
N LEU A 40 -0.17 6.03 1.84
CA LEU A 40 -0.51 4.77 2.52
C LEU A 40 -2.02 4.50 2.49
N HIS A 41 -2.83 5.53 2.66
CA HIS A 41 -4.28 5.41 2.62
C HIS A 41 -4.78 4.95 1.25
N GLU A 42 -4.28 5.54 0.18
CA GLU A 42 -4.66 5.18 -1.19
C GLU A 42 -4.26 3.76 -1.57
N VAL A 43 -3.04 3.34 -1.20
CA VAL A 43 -2.61 1.95 -1.38
C VAL A 43 -3.51 1.01 -0.57
N GLY A 44 -3.83 1.38 0.67
CA GLY A 44 -4.77 0.61 1.51
C GLY A 44 -6.15 0.47 0.87
N MET A 45 -6.70 1.55 0.33
CA MET A 45 -7.99 1.53 -0.37
C MET A 45 -7.95 0.66 -1.62
N MET A 46 -6.89 0.76 -2.42
CA MET A 46 -6.66 -0.11 -3.58
C MET A 46 -6.62 -1.59 -3.19
N LEU A 47 -5.94 -1.94 -2.10
CA LEU A 47 -5.89 -3.32 -1.61
C LEU A 47 -7.26 -3.83 -1.12
N LEU A 48 -8.12 -2.95 -0.58
CA LEU A 48 -9.48 -3.30 -0.15
C LEU A 48 -10.42 -3.59 -1.33
N GLU A 49 -10.14 -3.05 -2.52
CA GLU A 49 -10.90 -3.32 -3.75
C GLU A 49 -10.57 -4.69 -4.38
N LEU A 50 -9.45 -5.31 -3.98
CA LEU A 50 -9.03 -6.61 -4.49
C LEU A 50 -9.78 -7.76 -3.82
N PRO A 51 -10.02 -8.88 -4.55
CA PRO A 51 -10.42 -10.13 -3.94
C PRO A 51 -9.43 -10.54 -2.84
N THR A 52 -9.92 -11.10 -1.73
CA THR A 52 -9.11 -11.39 -0.55
C THR A 52 -7.83 -12.17 -0.84
N ASN A 53 -7.89 -13.18 -1.71
CA ASN A 53 -6.70 -13.97 -2.07
C ASN A 53 -5.72 -13.19 -2.96
N ALA A 54 -6.20 -12.23 -3.76
CA ALA A 54 -5.35 -11.36 -4.54
C ALA A 54 -4.59 -10.36 -3.67
N ALA A 55 -5.28 -9.70 -2.74
CA ALA A 55 -4.65 -8.82 -1.75
C ALA A 55 -3.61 -9.57 -0.91
N LYS A 56 -3.95 -10.77 -0.40
CA LYS A 56 -3.00 -11.59 0.36
C LYS A 56 -1.80 -12.03 -0.46
N ALA A 57 -2.01 -12.51 -1.69
CA ALA A 57 -0.90 -12.93 -2.56
C ALA A 57 0.07 -11.79 -2.84
N PHE A 58 -0.46 -10.58 -3.08
CA PHE A 58 0.33 -9.39 -3.29
C PHE A 58 1.14 -9.00 -2.04
N LEU A 59 0.51 -8.95 -0.86
CA LEU A 59 1.21 -8.63 0.39
C LEU A 59 2.31 -9.64 0.73
N LEU A 60 2.06 -10.93 0.56
CA LEU A 60 3.07 -11.97 0.83
C LEU A 60 4.26 -11.86 -0.13
N ALA A 61 4.00 -11.53 -1.41
CA ALA A 61 5.07 -11.35 -2.39
C ALA A 61 5.87 -10.06 -2.18
N GLU A 62 5.20 -8.92 -1.97
CA GLU A 62 5.85 -7.60 -1.96
C GLU A 62 6.35 -7.20 -0.57
N ALA A 63 5.56 -7.44 0.49
CA ALA A 63 5.92 -7.03 1.85
C ALA A 63 6.72 -8.11 2.60
N CYS A 64 6.44 -9.39 2.34
CA CYS A 64 7.15 -10.51 2.95
C CYS A 64 8.22 -11.14 2.02
N GLN A 65 8.40 -10.60 0.81
CA GLN A 65 9.39 -11.05 -0.18
C GLN A 65 9.33 -12.55 -0.49
N MET A 66 8.14 -13.15 -0.40
CA MET A 66 7.94 -14.57 -0.68
C MET A 66 7.90 -14.84 -2.19
N THR A 67 8.46 -15.97 -2.60
CA THR A 67 8.37 -16.43 -3.99
C THR A 67 6.94 -16.87 -4.33
N GLN A 68 6.59 -16.88 -5.62
CA GLN A 68 5.27 -17.37 -6.07
C GLN A 68 4.96 -18.80 -5.61
N LYS A 69 5.99 -19.63 -5.37
CA LYS A 69 5.83 -21.00 -4.87
C LYS A 69 5.45 -21.02 -3.38
N GLU A 70 6.10 -20.19 -2.57
CA GLU A 70 5.79 -20.07 -1.14
C GLU A 70 4.41 -19.44 -0.94
N VAL A 71 4.07 -18.41 -1.73
CA VAL A 71 2.72 -17.82 -1.73
C VAL A 71 1.67 -18.84 -2.15
N ALA A 72 1.95 -19.68 -3.14
CA ALA A 72 1.04 -20.75 -3.59
C ALA A 72 0.79 -21.76 -2.47
N HIS A 73 1.85 -22.15 -1.76
CA HIS A 73 1.77 -23.04 -0.61
C HIS A 73 0.95 -22.42 0.52
N GLU A 74 1.25 -21.18 0.92
CA GLU A 74 0.58 -20.46 2.01
C GLU A 74 -0.92 -20.27 1.74
N LEU A 75 -1.29 -19.99 0.48
CA LEU A 75 -2.69 -19.78 0.09
C LEU A 75 -3.43 -21.07 -0.29
N GLY A 76 -2.74 -22.22 -0.36
CA GLY A 76 -3.33 -23.50 -0.78
C GLY A 76 -3.82 -23.49 -2.24
N VAL A 77 -3.14 -22.75 -3.12
CA VAL A 77 -3.51 -22.60 -4.54
C VAL A 77 -2.35 -22.97 -5.46
N SER A 78 -2.60 -23.08 -6.77
CA SER A 78 -1.52 -23.28 -7.74
C SER A 78 -0.71 -21.99 -7.97
N THR A 79 0.57 -22.13 -8.33
CA THR A 79 1.40 -20.97 -8.76
C THR A 79 0.79 -20.22 -9.94
N ARG A 80 0.01 -20.88 -10.79
CA ARG A 80 -0.76 -20.24 -11.86
C ARG A 80 -1.81 -19.27 -11.31
N MET A 81 -2.52 -19.65 -10.24
CA MET A 81 -3.47 -18.77 -9.57
C MET A 81 -2.76 -17.61 -8.88
N VAL A 82 -1.60 -17.85 -8.25
CA VAL A 82 -0.78 -16.76 -7.69
C VAL A 82 -0.41 -15.73 -8.76
N ARG A 83 0.07 -16.16 -9.93
CA ARG A 83 0.35 -15.22 -11.04
C ARG A 83 -0.88 -14.43 -11.48
N LYS A 84 -2.05 -15.07 -11.54
CA LYS A 84 -3.31 -14.39 -11.84
C LYS A 84 -3.62 -13.32 -10.79
N TYR A 85 -3.49 -13.67 -9.51
CA TYR A 85 -3.71 -12.76 -8.39
C TYR A 85 -2.74 -11.58 -8.39
N LEU A 86 -1.45 -11.83 -8.61
CA LEU A 86 -0.44 -10.77 -8.72
C LEU A 86 -0.71 -9.85 -9.90
N ALA A 87 -1.11 -10.39 -11.06
CA ALA A 87 -1.48 -9.58 -12.22
C ALA A 87 -2.69 -8.68 -11.94
N GLN A 88 -3.69 -9.18 -11.19
CA GLN A 88 -4.83 -8.37 -10.77
C GLN A 88 -4.41 -7.22 -9.84
N ALA A 89 -3.54 -7.50 -8.87
CA ALA A 89 -3.01 -6.47 -7.98
C ALA A 89 -2.18 -5.42 -8.75
N MET A 90 -1.29 -5.86 -9.64
CA MET A 90 -0.47 -4.98 -10.49
C MET A 90 -1.33 -4.05 -11.34
N LEU A 91 -2.44 -4.56 -11.89
CA LEU A 91 -3.38 -3.74 -12.66
C LEU A 91 -3.98 -2.63 -11.80
N GLN A 92 -4.36 -2.92 -10.56
CA GLN A 92 -4.89 -1.91 -9.66
C GLN A 92 -3.83 -0.87 -9.26
N CYS A 93 -2.57 -1.27 -9.09
CA CYS A 93 -1.46 -0.33 -8.90
C CYS A 93 -1.32 0.61 -10.11
N MET A 94 -1.34 0.08 -11.34
CA MET A 94 -1.25 0.90 -12.55
C MET A 94 -2.45 1.86 -12.69
N LEU A 95 -3.66 1.43 -12.32
CA LEU A 95 -4.84 2.29 -12.33
C LEU A 95 -4.74 3.41 -11.28
N LEU A 96 -4.19 3.11 -10.10
CA LEU A 96 -3.93 4.13 -9.07
C LEU A 96 -2.90 5.16 -9.54
N GLU A 97 -1.79 4.71 -10.13
CA GLU A 97 -0.75 5.60 -10.69
C GLU A 97 -1.28 6.46 -11.84
N ALA A 98 -2.13 5.89 -12.70
CA ALA A 98 -2.78 6.65 -13.77
C ALA A 98 -3.71 7.74 -13.22
N ARG A 99 -4.45 7.47 -12.12
CA ARG A 99 -5.27 8.48 -11.43
C ARG A 99 -4.41 9.61 -10.86
N HIS A 100 -3.30 9.27 -10.22
CA HIS A 100 -2.31 10.26 -9.72
C HIS A 100 -1.78 11.15 -10.84
N THR A 101 -1.37 10.53 -11.94
CA THR A 101 -0.86 11.27 -13.10
C THR A 101 -1.92 12.22 -13.65
N ALA A 102 -3.18 11.76 -13.75
CA ALA A 102 -4.30 12.58 -14.20
C ALA A 102 -4.63 13.73 -13.22
N SER A 103 -4.57 13.51 -11.91
CA SER A 103 -4.79 14.57 -10.92
C SER A 103 -3.68 15.62 -10.96
N HIS A 104 -2.41 15.22 -11.12
CA HIS A 104 -1.30 16.16 -11.27
C HIS A 104 -1.38 17.01 -12.56
N LEU A 105 -1.84 16.43 -13.68
CA LEU A 105 -2.08 17.17 -14.93
C LEU A 105 -3.23 18.18 -14.79
N SER A 106 -4.30 17.85 -14.06
CA SER A 106 -5.44 18.76 -13.86
C SER A 106 -5.11 20.00 -13.00
N VAL A 107 -4.03 19.96 -12.21
CA VAL A 107 -3.58 21.07 -11.38
C VAL A 107 -2.66 22.03 -12.16
N SER A 108 -2.08 21.62 -13.29
CA SER A 108 -1.14 22.45 -14.05
C SER A 108 -1.78 23.39 -15.08
N GLU A 109 -3.12 23.48 -15.16
CA GLU A 109 -3.84 24.27 -16.18
C GLU A 109 -4.26 25.68 -15.75
N PHE A 110 -3.85 26.19 -14.57
CA PHE A 110 -4.03 27.60 -14.24
C PHE A 110 -2.72 28.38 -14.40
N PRO A 111 -2.53 29.11 -15.52
CA PRO A 111 -1.47 30.10 -15.58
C PRO A 111 -1.83 31.23 -14.62
N HIS A 112 -0.92 31.52 -13.68
CA HIS A 112 -0.93 32.78 -12.95
C HIS A 112 -0.75 33.93 -13.96
N GLU A 113 -1.85 34.55 -14.38
CA GLU A 113 -1.86 35.91 -14.91
C GLU A 113 -1.67 36.89 -13.75
N SER A 114 -0.52 37.57 -13.68
CA SER A 114 -0.33 38.95 -13.18
C SER A 114 1.11 39.39 -13.45
#